data_AF-A0A7S3YX63-F1
#
_entry.id   AF-A0A7S3YX63-F1
#
_cell.length_a   1.000
_cell.length_b   1.000
_cell.length_c   1.000
_cell.angle_alpha   90.00
_cell.angle_beta   90.00
_cell.angle_gamma   90.00
#
_symmetry.space_group_name_H-M   'P 1'
#
loop_
_entity.id
_entity.type
_entity.pdbx_description
1 polymer ?
#
loop_
_entity_poly.entity_id
_entity_poly.type
_entity_poly.pdbx_seq_one_letter_code
_entity_poly.pdbx_strand_id
1 'polypeptide(L)'
;MSPTPPRIEPPAESGPVLITSTRALLPPDQQAKRTKFSGGDRDQRGRWAGGTEGESGQQQKGMGTPWWQTARPGIPREYQNLCGKAFARKTGVGFHQVRGDYQAYHTFFANRTRPGVYVEIGAYHPTELSAGAFFDICLGWHGVCVEPDPTKAQVWDADTSRSCNVFKQCLLDHDETVCMGKLNDGITEVIGGKKGKCGPTEAEVNCTTFEAMLESTVAKSRLGSTKSLKSNEKTRIDFVSLDVETKEIDVLRCFPFEKSQYII
;
A
#
# COMPACT_ATOMS: atom_id res chain seq x y z
N MET A 1 -49.69 -13.00 -22.40
CA MET A 1 -48.29 -12.54 -22.39
C MET A 1 -48.09 -11.73 -21.13
N SER A 2 -47.36 -12.26 -20.14
CA SER A 2 -47.11 -11.57 -18.87
C SER A 2 -45.95 -10.58 -19.04
N PRO A 3 -46.02 -9.35 -18.51
CA PRO A 3 -44.95 -8.38 -18.65
C PRO A 3 -43.73 -8.80 -17.82
N THR A 4 -42.57 -8.84 -18.46
CA THR A 4 -41.28 -9.09 -17.81
C THR A 4 -40.96 -7.93 -16.86
N PRO A 5 -40.58 -8.18 -15.59
CA PRO A 5 -40.21 -7.10 -14.67
C PRO A 5 -38.93 -6.38 -15.14
N PRO A 6 -38.81 -5.08 -14.85
CA PRO A 6 -37.65 -4.28 -15.27
C PRO A 6 -36.38 -4.79 -14.59
N ARG A 7 -35.31 -4.88 -15.39
CA ARG A 7 -33.97 -5.26 -14.95
C ARG A 7 -33.41 -4.11 -14.11
N ILE A 8 -33.23 -4.34 -12.81
CA ILE A 8 -32.54 -3.40 -11.93
C ILE A 8 -31.05 -3.48 -12.28
N GLU A 9 -30.50 -2.39 -12.82
CA GLU A 9 -29.06 -2.27 -13.03
C GLU A 9 -28.35 -2.13 -11.68
N PRO A 10 -27.18 -2.76 -11.49
CA PRO A 10 -26.39 -2.59 -10.28
C PRO A 10 -25.96 -1.11 -10.14
N PRO A 11 -25.82 -0.59 -8.91
CA PRO A 11 -25.37 0.78 -8.69
C PRO A 11 -23.98 0.97 -9.30
N ALA A 12 -23.78 2.13 -9.93
CA ALA A 12 -22.50 2.53 -10.50
C ALA A 12 -21.39 2.39 -9.44
N GLU A 13 -20.31 1.69 -9.81
CA GLU A 13 -19.11 1.60 -9.00
C GLU A 13 -18.61 3.03 -8.71
N SER A 14 -18.33 3.30 -7.43
CA SER A 14 -17.82 4.58 -6.95
C SER A 14 -16.60 5.02 -7.77
N GLY A 15 -16.63 6.27 -8.25
CA GLY A 15 -15.55 6.88 -9.03
C GLY A 15 -14.22 7.00 -8.26
N PRO A 16 -13.14 7.41 -8.96
CA PRO A 16 -11.79 7.45 -8.42
C PRO A 16 -11.68 8.46 -7.27
N VAL A 17 -10.92 8.08 -6.23
CA VAL A 17 -10.42 8.99 -5.18
C VAL A 17 -8.90 8.97 -5.25
N LEU A 18 -8.28 10.10 -4.91
CA LEU A 18 -6.83 10.37 -4.90
C LEU A 18 -6.35 10.51 -3.44
N ILE A 19 -5.32 9.79 -3.01
CA ILE A 19 -4.64 9.96 -1.72
C ILE A 19 -3.17 10.30 -1.96
N THR A 20 -2.88 11.58 -2.19
CA THR A 20 -1.51 12.09 -2.14
C THR A 20 -1.15 12.46 -0.70
N SER A 21 0.00 11.99 -0.21
CA SER A 21 0.59 12.50 1.03
C SER A 21 1.30 13.82 0.72
N THR A 22 0.78 14.95 1.21
CA THR A 22 1.59 16.17 1.29
C THR A 22 2.51 16.07 2.50
N ARG A 23 3.82 16.26 2.28
CA ARG A 23 4.89 16.41 3.28
C ARG A 23 4.38 16.80 4.67
N ALA A 24 4.20 15.81 5.55
CA ALA A 24 4.06 16.07 6.96
C ALA A 24 5.46 16.24 7.55
N LEU A 25 5.91 17.48 7.72
CA LEU A 25 7.07 17.77 8.57
C LEU A 25 6.76 17.22 9.97
N LEU A 26 7.30 16.04 10.29
CA LEU A 26 7.18 15.50 11.63
C LEU A 26 7.91 16.44 12.61
N PRO A 27 7.24 16.94 13.66
CA PRO A 27 7.92 17.74 14.65
C PRO A 27 8.93 16.86 15.44
N PRO A 28 10.08 17.44 15.84
CA PRO A 28 11.25 16.69 16.33
C PRO A 28 11.03 15.86 17.61
N ASP A 29 9.90 16.03 18.28
CA ASP A 29 9.51 15.37 19.53
C ASP A 29 9.03 13.91 19.36
N GLN A 30 8.82 13.42 18.14
CA GLN A 30 8.46 12.01 17.87
C GLN A 30 9.67 11.09 17.63
N GLN A 31 10.90 11.61 17.51
CA GLN A 31 12.09 10.78 17.27
C GLN A 31 12.74 10.21 18.53
N ALA A 32 12.34 10.66 19.73
CA ALA A 32 12.97 10.26 20.98
C ALA A 32 11.96 9.73 22.00
N LYS A 33 11.63 8.44 21.94
CA LYS A 33 11.15 7.63 23.09
C LYS A 33 11.25 6.13 22.80
N ARG A 34 12.49 5.64 22.68
CA ARG A 34 12.82 4.24 22.98
C ARG A 34 13.46 4.20 24.36
N THR A 35 12.69 3.86 25.38
CA THR A 35 13.23 3.30 26.62
C THR A 35 12.27 2.26 27.21
N LYS A 36 12.75 1.02 27.20
CA LYS A 36 12.54 -0.06 28.18
C LYS A 36 11.10 -0.56 28.40
N PHE A 37 10.80 -1.72 27.82
CA PHE A 37 9.79 -2.64 28.33
C PHE A 37 10.43 -3.48 29.44
N SER A 38 10.05 -3.24 30.70
CA SER A 38 10.39 -4.10 31.83
C SER A 38 9.26 -4.14 32.86
N GLY A 39 8.61 -5.30 32.96
CA GLY A 39 8.17 -5.97 34.21
C GLY A 39 7.02 -5.39 35.06
N GLY A 40 6.05 -6.27 35.39
CA GLY A 40 5.07 -6.16 36.50
C GLY A 40 3.80 -5.36 36.18
N ASP A 41 2.60 -5.65 36.66
CA ASP A 41 2.13 -6.56 37.71
C ASP A 41 0.60 -6.82 37.52
N ARG A 42 0.03 -7.85 38.17
CA ARG A 42 -1.43 -8.05 38.27
C ARG A 42 -2.00 -7.19 39.41
N ASP A 43 -3.23 -6.66 39.30
CA ASP A 43 -4.33 -7.05 40.20
C ASP A 43 -5.74 -6.54 39.75
N GLN A 44 -6.71 -7.19 40.38
CA GLN A 44 -8.16 -7.29 40.42
C GLN A 44 -9.08 -6.06 40.43
N ARG A 45 -10.31 -6.39 39.99
CA ARG A 45 -11.63 -5.89 40.43
C ARG A 45 -11.99 -4.43 40.09
N GLY A 46 -12.87 -4.29 39.10
CA GLY A 46 -13.65 -3.07 38.85
C GLY A 46 -14.84 -3.34 37.95
N ARG A 47 -15.93 -3.86 38.54
CA ARG A 47 -17.21 -4.17 37.90
C ARG A 47 -17.97 -2.86 37.62
N TRP A 48 -18.58 -2.71 36.44
CA TRP A 48 -19.71 -1.80 36.23
C TRP A 48 -20.77 -2.49 35.37
N ALA A 49 -22.01 -2.39 35.82
CA ALA A 49 -23.22 -2.93 35.22
C ALA A 49 -24.07 -1.79 34.63
N GLY A 50 -24.87 -2.11 33.61
CA GLY A 50 -26.05 -1.33 33.23
C GLY A 50 -26.09 -0.94 31.75
N GLY A 51 -27.17 -1.35 31.05
CA GLY A 51 -27.52 -0.81 29.73
C GLY A 51 -28.09 -1.86 28.77
N THR A 52 -29.28 -2.37 29.06
CA THR A 52 -30.12 -3.08 28.09
C THR A 52 -30.88 -2.06 27.24
N GLU A 53 -30.57 -1.96 25.94
CA GLU A 53 -31.54 -1.49 24.95
C GLU A 53 -31.38 -2.36 23.69
N GLY A 54 -32.50 -2.95 23.28
CA GLY A 54 -32.59 -3.76 22.09
C GLY A 54 -32.73 -2.88 20.87
N GLU A 55 -31.94 -3.16 19.84
CA GLU A 55 -32.27 -2.74 18.49
C GLU A 55 -32.44 -3.99 17.61
N SER A 56 -33.63 -4.02 17.02
CA SER A 56 -34.17 -4.99 16.09
C SER A 56 -33.19 -5.33 14.97
N GLY A 57 -32.99 -6.64 14.78
CA GLY A 57 -32.23 -7.17 13.66
C GLY A 57 -32.85 -6.79 12.32
N GLN A 58 -32.15 -5.94 11.57
CA GLN A 58 -32.20 -6.00 10.11
C GLN A 58 -31.22 -7.08 9.65
N GLN A 59 -31.80 -8.20 9.27
CA GLN A 59 -31.11 -9.32 8.65
C GLN A 59 -30.55 -8.85 7.30
N GLN A 60 -29.26 -8.49 7.27
CA GLN A 60 -28.54 -8.25 6.03
C GLN A 60 -28.58 -9.53 5.19
N LYS A 61 -29.30 -9.48 4.07
CA LYS A 61 -29.30 -10.53 3.05
C LYS A 61 -27.89 -10.69 2.48
N GLY A 62 -27.21 -11.74 2.94
CA GLY A 62 -26.22 -12.53 2.17
C GLY A 62 -25.14 -11.77 1.41
N MET A 63 -24.39 -10.87 2.05
CA MET A 63 -23.00 -10.64 1.61
C MET A 63 -22.17 -11.75 2.24
N GLY A 64 -21.60 -12.65 1.42
CA GLY A 64 -20.67 -13.65 1.92
C GLY A 64 -19.58 -12.99 2.78
N THR A 65 -19.14 -13.68 3.83
CA THR A 65 -18.06 -13.20 4.70
C THR A 65 -16.91 -12.67 3.84
N PRO A 66 -16.49 -11.40 4.00
CA PRO A 66 -15.39 -10.87 3.23
C PRO A 66 -14.16 -11.76 3.34
N TRP A 67 -13.48 -11.97 2.22
CA TRP A 67 -12.38 -12.93 2.10
C TRP A 67 -11.21 -12.70 3.07
N TRP A 68 -11.06 -11.51 3.66
CA TRP A 68 -10.05 -11.26 4.69
C TRP A 68 -10.49 -11.65 6.11
N GLN A 69 -11.79 -11.90 6.34
CA GLN A 69 -12.35 -12.32 7.62
C GLN A 69 -12.34 -13.85 7.81
N THR A 70 -11.96 -14.62 6.79
CA THR A 70 -11.67 -16.05 6.94
C THR A 70 -10.28 -16.23 7.56
N ALA A 71 -10.11 -17.21 8.45
CA ALA A 71 -8.82 -17.49 9.09
C ALA A 71 -7.73 -17.63 8.02
N ARG A 72 -6.66 -16.82 8.13
CA ARG A 72 -5.58 -16.79 7.14
C ARG A 72 -4.45 -17.73 7.54
N PRO A 73 -4.13 -18.74 6.72
CA PRO A 73 -2.82 -19.35 6.75
C PRO A 73 -1.78 -18.29 6.32
N GLY A 74 -0.68 -18.17 7.05
CA GLY A 74 0.52 -17.49 6.53
C GLY A 74 0.69 -16.01 6.85
N ILE A 75 -0.06 -15.40 7.78
CA ILE A 75 0.38 -14.11 8.37
C ILE A 75 1.57 -14.42 9.30
N PRO A 76 2.76 -13.82 9.08
CA PRO A 76 3.90 -14.03 9.97
C PRO A 76 3.57 -13.63 11.41
N ARG A 77 4.13 -14.37 12.37
CA ARG A 77 3.74 -14.29 13.79
C ARG A 77 3.90 -12.88 14.34
N GLU A 78 4.95 -12.17 13.94
CA GLU A 78 5.21 -10.79 14.35
C GLU A 78 4.13 -9.80 13.91
N TYR A 79 3.40 -10.06 12.82
CA TYR A 79 2.35 -9.17 12.30
C TYR A 79 0.94 -9.57 12.74
N GLN A 80 0.74 -10.76 13.33
CA GLN A 80 -0.59 -11.25 13.69
C GLN A 80 -1.37 -10.30 14.58
N ASN A 81 -0.72 -9.72 15.61
CA ASN A 81 -1.37 -8.76 16.50
C ASN A 81 -1.72 -7.46 15.78
N LEU A 82 -0.82 -6.96 14.93
CA LEU A 82 -1.03 -5.71 14.19
C LEU A 82 -2.19 -5.86 13.19
N CYS A 83 -2.14 -6.89 12.34
CA CYS A 83 -3.21 -7.21 11.40
C CYS A 83 -4.53 -7.52 12.13
N GLY A 84 -4.48 -8.26 13.26
CA GLY A 84 -5.64 -8.55 14.08
C GLY A 84 -6.33 -7.29 14.61
N LYS A 85 -5.56 -6.29 15.07
CA LYS A 85 -6.11 -4.99 15.48
C LYS A 85 -6.71 -4.21 14.30
N ALA A 86 -6.08 -4.27 13.12
CA ALA A 86 -6.63 -3.66 11.91
C ALA A 86 -7.98 -4.29 11.52
N PHE A 87 -8.07 -5.62 11.53
CA PHE A 87 -9.33 -6.33 11.22
C PHE A 87 -10.42 -6.11 12.26
N ALA A 88 -10.04 -5.94 13.53
CA ALA A 88 -10.94 -5.55 14.60
C ALA A 88 -11.41 -4.08 14.53
N ARG A 89 -11.10 -3.37 13.43
CA ARG A 89 -11.48 -1.97 13.18
C ARG A 89 -11.02 -1.00 14.27
N LYS A 90 -9.89 -1.30 14.91
CA LYS A 90 -9.35 -0.43 15.96
C LYS A 90 -8.71 0.80 15.33
N THR A 91 -9.19 1.98 15.71
CA THR A 91 -8.51 3.25 15.44
C THR A 91 -7.12 3.18 16.03
N GLY A 92 -6.07 3.38 15.25
CA GLY A 92 -4.74 3.11 15.81
C GLY A 92 -3.71 2.48 14.90
N VAL A 93 -4.14 1.86 13.82
CA VAL A 93 -3.35 0.82 13.16
C VAL A 93 -3.05 1.20 11.73
N GLY A 94 -1.81 0.98 11.30
CA GLY A 94 -1.31 1.23 9.95
C GLY A 94 0.21 1.07 9.92
N PHE A 95 0.74 0.77 8.75
CA PHE A 95 2.18 0.74 8.45
C PHE A 95 2.64 2.08 7.84
N HIS A 96 1.74 2.74 7.11
CA HIS A 96 1.98 4.02 6.46
C HIS A 96 2.08 5.17 7.48
N GLN A 97 2.69 6.28 7.04
CA GLN A 97 2.58 7.55 7.76
C GLN A 97 1.11 7.86 8.02
N VAL A 98 0.78 8.29 9.25
CA VAL A 98 -0.57 8.69 9.64
C VAL A 98 -1.70 7.65 9.38
N ARG A 99 -1.38 6.40 9.06
CA ARG A 99 -2.34 5.28 8.82
C ARG A 99 -3.21 5.42 7.57
N GLY A 100 -2.68 6.05 6.53
CA GLY A 100 -3.37 6.21 5.24
C GLY A 100 -3.80 4.87 4.62
N ASP A 101 -3.00 3.82 4.81
CA ASP A 101 -3.28 2.45 4.36
C ASP A 101 -4.57 1.86 4.94
N TYR A 102 -4.73 1.95 6.27
CA TYR A 102 -5.94 1.51 6.96
C TYR A 102 -7.16 2.33 6.51
N GLN A 103 -7.02 3.64 6.39
CA GLN A 103 -8.10 4.53 5.97
C GLN A 103 -8.55 4.25 4.53
N ALA A 104 -7.60 4.08 3.59
CA ALA A 104 -7.88 3.74 2.21
C ALA A 104 -8.64 2.41 2.12
N TYR A 105 -8.18 1.39 2.84
CA TYR A 105 -8.88 0.12 2.92
C TYR A 105 -10.30 0.25 3.46
N HIS A 106 -10.48 0.95 4.58
CA HIS A 106 -11.79 1.07 5.20
C HIS A 106 -12.79 1.85 4.35
N THR A 107 -12.30 2.82 3.60
CA THR A 107 -13.13 3.69 2.76
C THR A 107 -13.52 3.03 1.45
N PHE A 108 -12.59 2.35 0.79
CA PHE A 108 -12.79 1.88 -0.59
C PHE A 108 -12.90 0.36 -0.74
N PHE A 109 -12.29 -0.42 0.16
CA PHE A 109 -12.05 -1.84 -0.07
C PHE A 109 -12.69 -2.76 0.98
N ALA A 110 -13.33 -2.20 2.01
CA ALA A 110 -13.91 -2.92 3.14
C ALA A 110 -15.09 -3.84 2.80
N ASN A 111 -15.61 -3.83 1.57
CA ASN A 111 -16.65 -4.76 1.10
C ASN A 111 -16.15 -5.75 0.04
N ARG A 112 -14.86 -5.75 -0.27
CA ARG A 112 -14.29 -6.60 -1.30
C ARG A 112 -14.36 -8.09 -0.91
N THR A 113 -14.46 -8.98 -1.89
CA THR A 113 -14.59 -10.45 -1.70
C THR A 113 -13.41 -11.25 -2.25
N ARG A 114 -12.36 -10.57 -2.75
CA ARG A 114 -11.11 -11.19 -3.23
C ARG A 114 -9.89 -10.27 -3.05
N PRO A 115 -8.66 -10.82 -3.02
CA PRO A 115 -7.44 -10.01 -3.06
C PRO A 115 -7.39 -9.09 -4.27
N GLY A 116 -6.85 -7.90 -4.03
CA GLY A 116 -6.59 -6.91 -5.06
C GLY A 116 -5.17 -6.97 -5.60
N VAL A 117 -4.87 -5.99 -6.45
CA VAL A 117 -3.53 -5.67 -6.95
C VAL A 117 -3.17 -4.27 -6.47
N TYR A 118 -1.99 -4.10 -5.88
CA TYR A 118 -1.46 -2.79 -5.52
C TYR A 118 -0.13 -2.49 -6.21
N VAL A 119 0.14 -1.21 -6.42
CA VAL A 119 1.45 -0.69 -6.80
C VAL A 119 1.85 0.39 -5.78
N GLU A 120 3.03 0.28 -5.21
CA GLU A 120 3.58 1.26 -4.26
C GLU A 120 4.81 1.93 -4.90
N ILE A 121 4.66 3.20 -5.29
CA ILE A 121 5.71 3.98 -5.96
C ILE A 121 6.39 4.87 -4.92
N GLY A 122 7.68 4.65 -4.69
CA GLY A 122 8.41 5.26 -3.57
C GLY A 122 8.30 4.40 -2.30
N ALA A 123 8.64 3.12 -2.41
CA ALA A 123 8.33 2.14 -1.37
C ALA A 123 9.21 2.24 -0.11
N TYR A 124 10.31 2.99 -0.14
CA TYR A 124 11.22 3.36 0.96
C TYR A 124 11.76 2.22 1.83
N HIS A 125 10.91 1.57 2.60
CA HIS A 125 11.23 0.47 3.50
C HIS A 125 10.13 -0.60 3.48
N PRO A 126 10.46 -1.91 3.59
CA PRO A 126 9.47 -3.00 3.53
C PRO A 126 8.29 -2.89 4.50
N THR A 127 8.49 -2.24 5.64
CA THR A 127 7.48 -2.17 6.72
C THR A 127 7.33 -0.80 7.37
N GLU A 128 8.31 0.10 7.19
CA GLU A 128 8.29 1.41 7.85
C GLU A 128 7.80 2.43 6.84
N LEU A 129 6.78 3.22 7.22
CA LEU A 129 6.17 4.22 6.35
C LEU A 129 5.54 3.64 5.06
N SER A 130 5.39 2.32 4.97
CA SER A 130 4.90 1.66 3.76
C SER A 130 3.38 1.69 3.65
N ALA A 131 2.89 2.20 2.53
CA ALA A 131 1.48 2.18 2.15
C ALA A 131 1.02 0.78 1.74
N GLY A 132 1.89 -0.02 1.12
CA GLY A 132 1.56 -1.35 0.59
C GLY A 132 1.62 -2.47 1.63
N ALA A 133 2.30 -2.27 2.77
CA ALA A 133 2.53 -3.33 3.76
C ALA A 133 1.22 -3.92 4.30
N PHE A 134 0.22 -3.09 4.56
CA PHE A 134 -1.09 -3.57 4.98
C PHE A 134 -1.75 -4.44 3.91
N PHE A 135 -1.70 -4.02 2.64
CA PHE A 135 -2.28 -4.75 1.53
C PHE A 135 -1.56 -6.08 1.27
N ASP A 136 -0.24 -6.13 1.44
CA ASP A 136 0.56 -7.34 1.29
C ASP A 136 0.44 -8.30 2.48
N ILE A 137 0.78 -7.84 3.67
CA ILE A 137 0.95 -8.69 4.85
C ILE A 137 -0.41 -9.08 5.40
N CYS A 138 -1.26 -8.08 5.65
CA CYS A 138 -2.56 -8.32 6.26
C CYS A 138 -3.55 -8.76 5.19
N LEU A 139 -3.61 -8.07 4.04
CA LEU A 139 -4.55 -8.42 2.99
C LEU A 139 -4.03 -9.48 2.02
N GLY A 140 -2.75 -9.81 1.89
CA GLY A 140 -2.32 -10.84 0.92
C GLY A 140 -2.64 -10.47 -0.54
N TRP A 141 -2.66 -9.18 -0.87
CA TRP A 141 -2.80 -8.68 -2.23
C TRP A 141 -1.57 -9.01 -3.07
N HIS A 142 -1.75 -8.98 -4.39
CA HIS A 142 -0.66 -9.03 -5.34
C HIS A 142 -0.02 -7.65 -5.43
N GLY A 143 1.30 -7.56 -5.24
CA GLY A 143 1.99 -6.27 -5.15
C GLY A 143 3.18 -6.12 -6.08
N VAL A 144 3.42 -4.87 -6.48
CA VAL A 144 4.72 -4.38 -6.96
C VAL A 144 5.10 -3.16 -6.13
N CYS A 145 6.33 -3.16 -5.62
CA CYS A 145 6.93 -2.02 -4.95
C CYS A 145 8.03 -1.43 -5.84
N VAL A 146 8.07 -0.11 -5.99
CA VAL A 146 9.10 0.59 -6.76
C VAL A 146 10.02 1.30 -5.78
N GLU A 147 11.29 0.91 -5.77
CA GLU A 147 12.32 1.50 -4.91
C GLU A 147 13.67 1.55 -5.64
N PRO A 148 14.02 2.70 -6.23
CA PRO A 148 15.26 2.87 -6.99
C PRO A 148 16.50 3.18 -6.15
N ASP A 149 16.38 3.66 -4.90
CA ASP A 149 17.53 3.95 -4.04
C ASP A 149 18.32 2.66 -3.78
N PRO A 150 19.58 2.54 -4.25
CA PRO A 150 20.34 1.31 -4.08
C PRO A 150 20.57 0.91 -2.62
N THR A 151 20.60 1.89 -1.70
CA THR A 151 20.74 1.62 -0.27
C THR A 151 19.47 1.01 0.31
N LYS A 152 18.30 1.40 -0.18
CA LYS A 152 17.01 0.81 0.19
C LYS A 152 16.76 -0.51 -0.52
N ALA A 153 17.20 -0.64 -1.76
CA ALA A 153 17.15 -1.90 -2.50
C ALA A 153 17.86 -3.04 -1.76
N GLN A 154 18.97 -2.76 -1.07
CA GLN A 154 19.66 -3.74 -0.22
C GLN A 154 18.82 -4.18 0.99
N VAL A 155 18.05 -3.25 1.58
CA VAL A 155 17.10 -3.59 2.66
C VAL A 155 15.99 -4.49 2.13
N TRP A 156 15.47 -4.19 0.94
CA TRP A 156 14.49 -5.03 0.25
C TRP A 156 15.03 -6.43 -0.11
N ASP A 157 16.29 -6.53 -0.51
CA ASP A 157 16.93 -7.82 -0.80
C ASP A 157 17.07 -8.72 0.43
N ALA A 158 17.25 -8.12 1.60
CA ALA A 158 17.31 -8.83 2.88
C ALA A 158 15.91 -9.10 3.48
N ASP A 159 14.86 -8.49 2.95
CA ASP A 159 13.51 -8.62 3.51
C ASP A 159 12.88 -9.96 3.16
N THR A 160 12.22 -10.54 4.16
CA THR A 160 11.40 -11.75 4.01
C THR A 160 9.96 -11.52 4.45
N SER A 161 9.64 -10.31 4.91
CA SER A 161 8.33 -9.97 5.44
C SER A 161 7.33 -9.66 4.33
N ARG A 162 7.76 -9.04 3.22
CA ARG A 162 6.93 -8.69 2.07
C ARG A 162 6.99 -9.74 0.97
N SER A 163 5.92 -9.81 0.18
CA SER A 163 5.76 -10.79 -0.89
C SER A 163 5.68 -10.18 -2.29
N CYS A 164 5.55 -8.86 -2.38
CA CYS A 164 5.58 -8.11 -3.63
C CYS A 164 6.85 -8.35 -4.44
N ASN A 165 6.75 -8.12 -5.75
CA ASN A 165 7.93 -7.94 -6.57
C ASN A 165 8.50 -6.54 -6.36
N VAL A 166 9.83 -6.40 -6.30
CA VAL A 166 10.49 -5.10 -6.12
C VAL A 166 11.11 -4.66 -7.44
N PHE A 167 10.61 -3.56 -7.98
CA PHE A 167 11.11 -2.92 -9.19
C PHE A 167 12.13 -1.84 -8.81
N LYS A 168 13.40 -2.06 -9.16
CA LYS A 168 14.54 -1.24 -8.69
C LYS A 168 14.97 -0.14 -9.66
N GLN A 169 14.05 0.33 -10.49
CA GLN A 169 14.24 1.44 -11.39
C GLN A 169 13.28 2.56 -10.99
N CYS A 170 13.68 3.81 -11.20
CA CYS A 170 12.80 4.95 -10.98
C CYS A 170 11.75 5.01 -12.09
N LEU A 171 10.68 5.75 -11.84
CA LEU A 171 9.66 6.02 -12.84
C LEU A 171 9.70 7.50 -13.24
N LEU A 172 9.72 7.74 -14.53
CA LEU A 172 9.61 9.05 -15.17
C LEU A 172 8.69 8.94 -16.39
N ASP A 173 8.47 10.04 -17.10
CA ASP A 173 7.73 10.06 -18.37
C ASP A 173 8.57 9.61 -19.58
N HIS A 174 9.83 9.23 -19.36
CA HIS A 174 10.74 8.71 -20.38
C HIS A 174 11.85 7.85 -19.76
N ASP A 175 12.59 7.15 -20.61
CA ASP A 175 13.80 6.43 -20.19
C ASP A 175 14.95 7.42 -20.02
N GLU A 176 15.52 7.48 -18.82
CA GLU A 176 16.67 8.33 -18.51
C GLU A 176 17.53 7.69 -17.42
N THR A 177 18.82 7.96 -17.45
CA THR A 177 19.71 7.69 -16.33
C THR A 177 19.88 8.97 -15.51
N VAL A 178 19.46 8.93 -14.24
CA VAL A 178 19.50 10.08 -13.32
C VAL A 178 20.39 9.80 -12.12
N CYS A 179 20.71 10.86 -11.39
CA CYS A 179 21.48 10.80 -10.16
C CYS A 179 20.54 10.97 -8.97
N MET A 180 20.48 9.94 -8.13
CA MET A 180 19.82 10.00 -6.83
C MET A 180 20.84 10.37 -5.77
N GLY A 181 20.46 11.26 -4.86
CA GLY A 181 21.31 11.58 -3.73
C GLY A 181 20.50 12.02 -2.53
N LYS A 182 21.19 12.12 -1.39
CA LYS A 182 20.56 12.55 -0.15
C LYS A 182 20.59 14.06 -0.03
N LEU A 183 19.43 14.63 0.28
CA LEU A 183 19.30 15.99 0.75
C LEU A 183 19.83 16.13 2.18
N ASN A 184 19.98 17.39 2.62
CA ASN A 184 20.46 17.74 3.95
C ASN A 184 19.55 17.24 5.09
N ASP A 185 18.28 16.91 4.80
CA ASP A 185 17.32 16.32 5.74
C ASP A 185 17.35 14.78 5.75
N GLY A 186 18.28 14.16 4.99
CA GLY A 186 18.47 12.72 4.92
C GLY A 186 17.53 11.99 3.97
N ILE A 187 16.66 12.73 3.27
CA ILE A 187 15.75 12.21 2.24
C ILE A 187 16.53 11.94 0.95
N THR A 188 16.32 10.79 0.33
CA THR A 188 16.90 10.49 -1.00
C THR A 188 15.92 10.95 -2.08
N GLU A 189 16.38 11.77 -3.02
CA GLU A 189 15.58 12.21 -4.17
C GLU A 189 16.42 12.22 -5.46
N VAL A 190 15.78 12.54 -6.59
CA VAL A 190 16.48 12.80 -7.86
C VAL A 190 17.06 14.22 -7.85
N ILE A 191 18.39 14.34 -7.85
CA ILE A 191 19.10 15.63 -7.73
C ILE A 191 19.43 16.24 -9.12
N GLY A 192 19.50 15.42 -10.15
CA GLY A 192 19.79 15.84 -11.53
C GLY A 192 19.99 14.65 -12.46
N GLY A 193 20.14 14.90 -13.76
CA GLY A 193 20.22 13.82 -14.76
C GLY A 193 21.17 14.13 -15.91
N LYS A 194 22.32 13.44 -15.92
CA LYS A 194 23.07 12.99 -17.12
C LYS A 194 23.95 11.81 -16.71
N LYS A 195 23.86 10.70 -17.46
CA LYS A 195 24.74 9.54 -17.33
C LYS A 195 26.21 9.94 -17.18
N GLY A 196 26.90 9.37 -16.20
CA GLY A 196 28.31 9.61 -15.93
C GLY A 196 28.63 10.99 -15.34
N LYS A 197 27.63 11.73 -14.83
CA LYS A 197 27.83 13.05 -14.20
C LYS A 197 27.33 13.14 -12.75
N CYS A 198 27.06 12.00 -12.12
CA CYS A 198 26.67 11.99 -10.72
C CYS A 198 27.83 12.42 -9.82
N GLY A 199 27.53 13.21 -8.79
CA GLY A 199 28.45 13.60 -7.75
C GLY A 199 28.97 12.40 -6.94
N PRO A 200 30.03 12.58 -6.15
CA PRO A 200 30.68 11.49 -5.42
C PRO A 200 29.81 10.83 -4.33
N THR A 201 28.70 11.45 -3.96
CA THR A 201 27.75 10.95 -2.95
C THR A 201 26.40 10.55 -3.56
N GLU A 202 26.29 10.60 -4.88
CA GLU A 202 25.09 10.28 -5.64
C GLU A 202 25.21 8.88 -6.26
N ALA A 203 24.07 8.23 -6.44
CA ALA A 203 23.94 6.96 -7.12
C ALA A 203 23.32 7.17 -8.51
N GLU A 204 23.95 6.59 -9.52
CA GLU A 204 23.37 6.53 -10.87
C GLU A 204 22.26 5.46 -10.89
N VAL A 205 21.06 5.87 -11.28
CA VAL A 205 19.89 4.98 -11.38
C VAL A 205 19.23 5.13 -12.74
N ASN A 206 18.69 4.02 -13.25
CA ASN A 206 17.92 4.04 -14.49
C ASN A 206 16.44 4.25 -14.17
N CYS A 207 15.82 5.18 -14.88
CA CYS A 207 14.40 5.39 -14.87
C CYS A 207 13.77 4.86 -16.16
N THR A 208 12.51 4.47 -16.06
CA THR A 208 11.69 4.10 -17.21
C THR A 208 10.25 4.58 -17.01
N THR A 209 9.38 4.30 -17.98
CA THR A 209 7.96 4.67 -17.90
C THR A 209 7.16 3.72 -17.02
N PHE A 210 6.01 4.20 -16.52
CA PHE A 210 5.08 3.35 -15.77
C PHE A 210 4.63 2.15 -16.61
N GLU A 211 4.30 2.34 -17.89
CA GLU A 211 3.94 1.26 -18.81
C GLU A 211 5.06 0.25 -19.01
N ALA A 212 6.31 0.69 -19.18
CA ALA A 212 7.43 -0.23 -19.31
C ALA A 212 7.62 -1.09 -18.06
N MET A 213 7.41 -0.51 -16.87
CA MET A 213 7.38 -1.27 -15.62
C MET A 213 6.25 -2.32 -15.63
N LEU A 214 5.03 -1.94 -15.99
CA LEU A 214 3.89 -2.87 -16.09
C LEU A 214 4.16 -4.02 -17.08
N GLU A 215 4.84 -3.74 -18.19
CA GLU A 215 5.14 -4.73 -19.22
C GLU A 215 6.28 -5.69 -18.82
N SER A 216 7.17 -5.26 -17.93
CA SER A 216 8.37 -6.00 -17.52
C SER A 216 8.25 -6.69 -16.15
N THR A 217 7.21 -6.39 -15.38
CA THR A 217 7.02 -6.94 -14.03
C THR A 217 5.74 -7.76 -13.89
N VAL A 218 5.67 -8.50 -12.78
CA VAL A 218 4.45 -9.19 -12.33
C VAL A 218 4.17 -8.83 -10.88
N ALA A 219 2.90 -8.67 -10.53
CA ALA A 219 2.49 -8.51 -9.15
C ALA A 219 2.50 -9.87 -8.46
N LYS A 220 3.17 -9.96 -7.30
CA LYS A 220 3.33 -11.22 -6.55
C LYS A 220 2.57 -11.15 -5.23
N SER A 221 1.99 -12.28 -4.83
CA SER A 221 1.30 -12.44 -3.55
C SER A 221 2.06 -13.36 -2.61
N ARG A 222 1.70 -13.31 -1.33
CA ARG A 222 2.26 -14.15 -0.27
C ARG A 222 2.03 -15.64 -0.48
N LEU A 223 0.93 -16.00 -1.16
CA LEU A 223 0.63 -17.38 -1.51
C LEU A 223 1.44 -17.87 -2.72
N GLY A 224 2.39 -17.08 -3.23
CA GLY A 224 3.26 -17.44 -4.35
C GLY A 224 2.63 -17.25 -5.73
N SER A 225 1.33 -16.93 -5.80
CA SER A 225 0.67 -16.64 -7.08
C SER A 225 1.09 -15.27 -7.62
N THR A 226 1.18 -15.18 -8.95
CA THR A 226 1.57 -13.97 -9.68
C THR A 226 0.42 -13.50 -10.59
N LYS A 227 0.41 -12.20 -10.90
CA LYS A 227 -0.49 -11.59 -11.89
C LYS A 227 0.33 -10.74 -12.85
N SER A 228 0.13 -10.96 -14.15
CA SER A 228 0.65 -10.09 -15.19
C SER A 228 0.00 -8.72 -15.11
N LEU A 229 0.76 -7.64 -15.26
CA LEU A 229 0.28 -6.26 -15.28
C LEU A 229 0.24 -5.64 -16.68
N LYS A 230 0.55 -6.45 -17.70
CA LYS A 230 0.62 -6.00 -19.10
C LYS A 230 -0.69 -5.36 -19.55
N SER A 231 -0.57 -4.36 -20.41
CA SER A 231 -1.70 -3.57 -20.91
C SER A 231 -2.71 -4.39 -21.73
N ASN A 232 -2.28 -5.50 -22.33
CA ASN A 232 -3.14 -6.42 -23.06
C ASN A 232 -3.86 -7.45 -22.17
N GLU A 233 -3.53 -7.51 -20.89
CA GLU A 233 -4.17 -8.39 -19.91
C GLU A 233 -5.33 -7.67 -19.21
N LYS A 234 -6.34 -8.42 -18.79
CA LYS A 234 -7.50 -7.88 -18.04
C LYS A 234 -7.18 -7.58 -16.56
N THR A 235 -5.91 -7.52 -16.19
CA THR A 235 -5.50 -7.30 -14.80
C THR A 235 -5.67 -5.83 -14.45
N ARG A 236 -6.64 -5.54 -13.58
CA ARG A 236 -6.83 -4.21 -13.00
C ARG A 236 -5.89 -4.02 -11.81
N ILE A 237 -5.18 -2.89 -11.79
CA ILE A 237 -4.53 -2.36 -10.59
C ILE A 237 -5.61 -1.64 -9.77
N ASP A 238 -5.74 -2.02 -8.51
CA ASP A 238 -6.84 -1.55 -7.66
C ASP A 238 -6.44 -0.41 -6.73
N PHE A 239 -5.17 -0.35 -6.34
CA PHE A 239 -4.64 0.68 -5.46
C PHE A 239 -3.25 1.07 -5.92
N VAL A 240 -3.01 2.37 -6.06
CA VAL A 240 -1.67 2.92 -6.27
C VAL A 240 -1.36 3.90 -5.16
N SER A 241 -0.21 3.71 -4.50
CA SER A 241 0.38 4.72 -3.63
C SER A 241 1.49 5.42 -4.39
N LEU A 242 1.55 6.74 -4.32
CA LEU A 242 2.59 7.57 -4.91
C LEU A 242 3.17 8.49 -3.85
N ASP A 243 4.42 8.24 -3.47
CA ASP A 243 5.19 9.04 -2.53
C ASP A 243 6.65 9.09 -2.98
N VAL A 244 6.89 9.81 -4.08
CA VAL A 244 8.23 9.99 -4.65
C VAL A 244 8.66 11.42 -4.48
N GLU A 245 9.80 11.65 -3.85
CA GLU A 245 10.24 12.99 -3.50
C GLU A 245 10.56 13.81 -4.76
N THR A 246 9.80 14.90 -4.97
CA THR A 246 10.05 15.95 -5.98
C THR A 246 9.80 15.54 -7.45
N LYS A 247 9.27 14.34 -7.70
CA LYS A 247 9.06 13.77 -9.06
C LYS A 247 7.65 13.24 -9.34
N GLU A 248 6.70 13.52 -8.47
CA GLU A 248 5.32 13.04 -8.59
C GLU A 248 4.69 13.50 -9.91
N ILE A 249 4.96 14.74 -10.35
CA ILE A 249 4.40 15.25 -11.59
C ILE A 249 4.90 14.50 -12.83
N ASP A 250 6.17 14.08 -12.84
CA ASP A 250 6.76 13.35 -13.95
C ASP A 250 6.16 11.93 -14.03
N VAL A 251 5.95 11.28 -12.88
CA VAL A 251 5.22 10.00 -12.79
C VAL A 251 3.76 10.15 -13.22
N LEU A 252 3.07 11.21 -12.77
CA LEU A 252 1.66 11.42 -13.08
C LEU A 252 1.43 11.76 -14.56
N ARG A 253 2.36 12.42 -15.26
CA ARG A 253 2.20 12.73 -16.69
C ARG A 253 2.13 11.50 -17.58
N CYS A 254 2.88 10.45 -17.26
CA CYS A 254 2.85 9.19 -17.98
C CYS A 254 1.95 8.15 -17.32
N PHE A 255 1.22 8.51 -16.26
CA PHE A 255 0.36 7.55 -15.60
C PHE A 255 -0.83 7.20 -16.52
N PRO A 256 -1.11 5.91 -16.77
CA PRO A 256 -2.08 5.47 -17.77
C PRO A 256 -3.54 5.59 -17.29
N PHE A 257 -3.99 6.78 -16.86
CA PHE A 257 -5.33 7.03 -16.31
C PHE A 257 -6.48 6.45 -17.15
N GLU A 258 -6.34 6.53 -18.48
CA GLU A 258 -7.35 6.07 -19.43
C GLU A 258 -7.48 4.53 -19.51
N LYS A 259 -6.47 3.80 -19.03
CA LYS A 259 -6.39 2.33 -19.17
C LYS A 259 -6.77 1.57 -17.90
N SER A 260 -6.90 2.23 -16.75
CA SER A 260 -7.42 1.55 -15.57
C SER A 260 -8.32 2.41 -14.70
N GLN A 261 -9.29 1.75 -14.08
CA GLN A 261 -10.05 2.29 -12.95
C GLN A 261 -9.15 2.26 -11.71
N TYR A 262 -8.19 3.17 -11.63
CA TYR A 262 -7.33 3.30 -10.46
C TYR A 262 -8.08 3.98 -9.30
N ILE A 263 -7.75 3.57 -8.08
CA ILE A 263 -7.89 4.41 -6.89
C ILE A 263 -6.45 4.81 -6.56
N ILE A 264 -6.15 6.09 -6.74
CA ILE A 264 -4.81 6.68 -6.50
C ILE A 264 -4.86 7.38 -5.14
#